data_AF-A0A9E5LMB9-F1
#
_entry.id   AF-A0A9E5LMB9-F1
#
_cell.length_a   1.000
_cell.length_b   1.000
_cell.length_c   1.000
_cell.angle_alpha   90.00
_cell.angle_beta   90.00
_cell.angle_gamma   90.00
#
_symmetry.space_group_name_H-M   'P 1'
#
loop_
_entity.id
_entity.type
_entity.pdbx_description
1 polymer ?
#
loop_
_entity_poly.entity_id
_entity_poly.type
_entity_poly.pdbx_seq_one_letter_code
_entity_poly.pdbx_strand_id
1 'polypeptide(L)'
;MTQSDHQEAVLSELKKNLARDHVRTNVNDFSSLGLIEMTRKRTRESLSHILCEPCSSCNGKGETKTPQTICYEILREIVREHRQFNPKEFRIVAAPDVIDLFLEEENQFLAMLGDFIQKPIRLQAEAGFKQEQYDIVLN
;
A
#
# COMPACT_ATOMS: atom_id res chain seq x y z
N MET A 1 13.68 23.53 14.80
CA MET A 1 13.85 24.72 13.94
C MET A 1 13.77 25.96 14.82
N THR A 2 14.87 26.64 15.08
CA THR A 2 14.96 27.73 16.08
C THR A 2 14.98 29.13 15.47
N GLN A 3 15.10 29.24 14.14
CA GLN A 3 15.10 30.51 13.41
C GLN A 3 13.79 30.67 12.61
N SER A 4 13.19 31.85 12.70
CA SER A 4 11.96 32.24 11.96
C SER A 4 12.11 32.07 10.46
N ASP A 5 13.28 32.41 9.93
CA ASP A 5 13.56 32.41 8.49
C ASP A 5 13.46 30.99 7.91
N HIS A 6 13.84 29.98 8.70
CA HIS A 6 13.69 28.58 8.30
C HIS A 6 12.21 28.16 8.28
N GLN A 7 11.40 28.63 9.23
CA GLN A 7 9.96 28.33 9.26
C GLN A 7 9.26 28.96 8.05
N GLU A 8 9.57 30.21 7.73
CA GLU A 8 9.04 30.88 6.54
C GLU A 8 9.47 30.18 5.24
N ALA A 9 10.73 29.75 5.15
CA ALA A 9 11.22 29.01 3.98
C ALA A 9 10.46 27.69 3.77
N VAL A 10 10.24 26.90 4.85
CA VAL A 10 9.46 25.65 4.78
C VAL A 10 8.01 25.92 4.39
N LEU A 11 7.37 26.94 4.98
CA LEU A 11 6.00 27.30 4.71
C LEU A 11 5.82 27.79 3.25
N SER A 12 6.77 28.57 2.76
CA SER A 12 6.78 29.07 1.38
C SER A 12 6.91 27.92 0.38
N GLU A 13 7.84 27.00 0.60
CA GLU A 13 8.02 25.85 -0.29
C GLU A 13 6.80 24.90 -0.23
N LEU A 14 6.18 24.72 0.95
CA LEU A 14 4.93 23.97 1.09
C LEU A 14 3.79 24.62 0.28
N LYS A 15 3.55 25.92 0.45
CA LYS A 15 2.51 26.67 -0.29
C LYS A 15 2.74 26.61 -1.80
N LYS A 16 3.99 26.74 -2.25
CA LYS A 16 4.38 26.64 -3.67
C LYS A 16 4.08 25.28 -4.28
N ASN A 17 4.33 24.19 -3.55
CA ASN A 17 4.01 22.84 -4.04
C ASN A 17 2.50 22.58 -4.02
N LEU A 18 1.77 23.07 -3.01
CA LEU A 18 0.31 22.96 -2.93
C LEU A 18 -0.42 23.78 -3.99
N ALA A 19 0.19 24.85 -4.52
CA ALA A 19 -0.38 25.63 -5.62
C ALA A 19 -0.56 24.82 -6.92
N ARG A 20 0.10 23.65 -7.03
CA ARG A 20 -0.07 22.71 -8.15
C ARG A 20 -1.27 21.79 -7.99
N ASP A 21 -1.82 21.66 -6.78
CA ASP A 21 -3.00 20.84 -6.52
C ASP A 21 -4.27 21.56 -6.96
N HIS A 22 -5.07 20.92 -7.81
CA HIS A 22 -6.35 21.45 -8.27
C HIS A 22 -7.43 21.45 -7.18
N VAL A 23 -7.22 20.73 -6.09
CA VAL A 23 -8.14 20.67 -4.96
C VAL A 23 -7.90 21.85 -4.03
N ARG A 24 -8.98 22.51 -3.60
CA ARG A 24 -8.91 23.62 -2.64
C ARG A 24 -8.19 23.18 -1.35
N THR A 25 -7.11 23.87 -1.04
CA THR A 25 -6.32 23.73 0.18
C THR A 25 -6.31 25.03 0.97
N ASN A 26 -6.14 24.95 2.28
CA ASN A 26 -5.86 26.07 3.16
C ASN A 26 -4.75 25.65 4.13
N VAL A 27 -3.77 26.52 4.34
CA VAL A 27 -2.57 26.24 5.16
C VAL A 27 -2.39 27.41 6.12
N ASN A 28 -2.41 27.12 7.41
CA ASN A 28 -2.12 28.08 8.47
C ASN A 28 -0.60 28.17 8.71
N ASP A 29 -0.18 29.20 9.45
CA ASP A 29 1.22 29.33 9.87
C ASP A 29 1.57 28.32 10.99
N PHE A 30 2.85 28.29 11.38
CA PHE A 30 3.29 27.42 12.47
C PHE A 30 2.60 27.78 13.79
N SER A 31 2.09 26.76 14.48
CA SER A 31 1.63 26.90 15.85
C SER A 31 2.79 27.08 16.82
N SER A 32 2.50 27.49 18.07
CA SER A 32 3.50 27.57 19.14
C SER A 32 4.17 26.22 19.44
N LEU A 33 3.52 25.11 19.08
CA LEU A 33 4.05 23.75 19.19
C LEU A 33 4.90 23.34 17.97
N GLY A 34 5.04 24.21 16.97
CA GLY A 34 5.79 23.93 15.74
C GLY A 34 5.03 23.06 14.73
N LEU A 35 3.70 23.00 14.82
CA LEU A 35 2.85 22.26 13.87
C LEU A 35 2.29 23.19 12.80
N ILE A 36 2.16 22.69 11.57
CA ILE A 36 1.39 23.37 10.51
C ILE A 36 0.03 22.69 10.42
N GLU A 37 -1.02 23.48 10.58
CA GLU A 37 -2.39 23.01 10.34
C GLU A 37 -2.78 23.30 8.89
N MET A 38 -3.38 22.33 8.23
CA MET A 38 -3.90 22.50 6.88
C MET A 38 -5.20 21.74 6.67
N THR A 39 -6.02 22.26 5.77
CA THR A 39 -7.21 21.57 5.28
C THR A 39 -7.11 21.39 3.77
N ARG A 40 -7.65 20.27 3.29
CA ARG A 40 -7.77 19.97 1.86
C ARG A 40 -9.17 19.41 1.64
N LYS A 41 -9.91 19.96 0.66
CA LYS A 41 -11.26 19.49 0.36
C LYS A 41 -11.23 18.00 -0.02
N ARG A 42 -12.04 17.17 0.64
CA ARG A 42 -12.20 15.76 0.26
C ARG A 42 -13.03 15.67 -1.02
N THR A 43 -12.45 15.18 -2.10
CA THR A 43 -13.11 15.00 -3.41
C THR A 43 -13.47 13.56 -3.71
N ARG A 44 -12.81 12.60 -3.04
CA ARG A 44 -12.99 11.15 -3.16
C ARG A 44 -12.72 10.50 -1.82
N GLU A 45 -12.93 9.20 -1.73
CA GLU A 45 -12.51 8.41 -0.58
C GLU A 45 -10.98 8.47 -0.41
N SER A 46 -10.51 8.40 0.84
CA SER A 46 -9.08 8.35 1.11
C SER A 46 -8.52 7.01 0.63
N LEU A 47 -7.24 6.97 0.26
CA LEU A 47 -6.58 5.72 -0.10
C LEU A 47 -6.67 4.69 1.04
N SER A 48 -6.55 5.13 2.29
CA SER A 48 -6.72 4.25 3.45
C SER A 48 -8.09 3.58 3.48
N HIS A 49 -9.15 4.30 3.12
CA HIS A 49 -10.51 3.74 3.10
C HIS A 49 -10.72 2.74 1.96
N ILE A 50 -9.95 2.88 0.87
CA ILE A 50 -10.04 1.98 -0.29
C ILE A 50 -9.16 0.75 -0.11
N LEU A 51 -7.97 0.92 0.48
CA LEU A 51 -6.92 -0.10 0.55
C LEU A 51 -6.85 -0.80 1.89
N CYS A 52 -7.51 -0.29 2.92
CA CYS A 52 -7.45 -0.82 4.27
C CYS A 52 -8.85 -1.08 4.85
N GLU A 53 -8.88 -1.95 5.83
CA GLU A 53 -10.05 -2.29 6.64
C GLU A 53 -9.70 -2.22 8.13
N PRO A 54 -10.70 -2.12 9.03
CA PRO A 54 -10.45 -2.08 10.46
C PRO A 54 -9.70 -3.33 10.95
N CYS A 55 -8.64 -3.15 11.72
CA CYS A 55 -7.87 -4.27 12.22
C CYS A 55 -8.68 -5.12 13.21
N SER A 56 -8.84 -6.40 12.86
CA SER A 56 -9.56 -7.40 13.66
C SER A 56 -8.90 -7.72 15.01
N SER A 57 -7.58 -7.53 15.12
CA SER A 57 -6.81 -7.84 16.33
C SER A 57 -6.84 -6.74 17.39
N CYS A 58 -7.10 -5.48 17.02
CA CYS A 58 -7.03 -4.34 17.94
C CYS A 58 -8.38 -3.63 18.15
N ASN A 59 -9.49 -4.28 17.79
CA ASN A 59 -10.84 -3.71 17.84
C ASN A 59 -10.96 -2.37 17.08
N GLY A 60 -10.39 -2.28 15.87
CA GLY A 60 -10.54 -1.09 15.01
C GLY A 60 -9.78 0.16 15.47
N LYS A 61 -8.89 0.07 16.47
CA LYS A 61 -7.95 1.16 16.82
C LYS A 61 -6.93 1.47 15.72
N GLY A 62 -6.69 0.51 14.83
CA GLY A 62 -5.82 0.62 13.67
C GLY A 62 -6.48 0.03 12.44
N GLU A 63 -5.82 0.18 11.32
CA GLU A 63 -6.24 -0.34 10.01
C GLU A 63 -5.20 -1.34 9.51
N THR A 64 -5.64 -2.33 8.74
CA THR A 64 -4.81 -3.29 8.02
C THR A 64 -5.17 -3.26 6.55
N LYS A 65 -4.20 -3.42 5.66
CA LYS A 65 -4.46 -3.52 4.21
C LYS A 65 -5.46 -4.63 3.95
N THR A 66 -6.42 -4.38 3.07
CA THR A 66 -7.39 -5.41 2.67
C THR A 66 -6.66 -6.60 2.04
N PRO A 67 -7.21 -7.82 2.15
CA PRO A 67 -6.63 -8.98 1.49
C PRO A 67 -6.42 -8.76 -0.02
N GLN A 68 -7.35 -8.06 -0.71
CA GLN A 68 -7.17 -7.70 -2.14
C GLN A 68 -5.95 -6.80 -2.37
N THR A 69 -5.70 -5.85 -1.47
CA THR A 69 -4.52 -4.98 -1.57
C THR A 69 -3.24 -5.80 -1.47
N ILE A 70 -3.21 -6.80 -0.57
CA ILE A 70 -2.08 -7.73 -0.44
C ILE A 70 -1.91 -8.59 -1.70
N CYS A 71 -2.99 -9.08 -2.31
CA CYS A 71 -2.92 -9.80 -3.59
C CYS A 71 -2.19 -8.96 -4.66
N TYR A 72 -2.56 -7.69 -4.83
CA TYR A 72 -1.92 -6.82 -5.83
C TYR A 72 -0.47 -6.47 -5.48
N GLU A 73 -0.10 -6.42 -4.20
CA GLU A 73 1.30 -6.26 -3.79
C GLU A 73 2.14 -7.48 -4.16
N ILE A 74 1.65 -8.69 -3.87
CA ILE A 74 2.28 -9.95 -4.25
C ILE A 74 2.47 -10.03 -5.77
N LEU A 75 1.44 -9.74 -6.57
CA LEU A 75 1.54 -9.77 -8.03
C LEU A 75 2.63 -8.82 -8.55
N ARG A 76 2.71 -7.59 -8.01
CA ARG A 76 3.76 -6.61 -8.38
C ARG A 76 5.14 -7.06 -7.93
N GLU A 77 5.25 -7.72 -6.79
CA GLU A 77 6.50 -8.25 -6.30
C GLU A 77 7.02 -9.40 -7.16
N ILE A 78 6.16 -10.33 -7.57
CA ILE A 78 6.54 -11.40 -8.50
C ILE A 78 7.07 -10.83 -9.82
N VAL A 79 6.44 -9.76 -10.37
CA VAL A 79 6.97 -9.08 -11.57
C VAL A 79 8.37 -8.51 -11.34
N ARG A 80 8.63 -7.95 -10.14
CA ARG A 80 9.96 -7.41 -9.78
C ARG A 80 10.99 -8.53 -9.66
N GLU A 81 10.68 -9.59 -8.90
CA GLU A 81 11.55 -10.75 -8.68
C GLU A 81 11.85 -11.51 -9.97
N HIS A 82 10.85 -11.65 -10.86
CA HIS A 82 11.05 -12.25 -12.17
C HIS A 82 12.07 -11.50 -13.02
N ARG A 83 12.00 -10.16 -13.03
CA ARG A 83 12.96 -9.33 -13.79
C ARG A 83 14.37 -9.41 -13.21
N GLN A 84 14.50 -9.58 -11.90
CA GLN A 84 15.78 -9.57 -11.21
C GLN A 84 16.48 -10.94 -11.24
N PHE A 85 15.76 -12.02 -10.97
CA PHE A 85 16.35 -13.34 -10.75
C PHE A 85 15.92 -14.40 -11.79
N ASN A 86 14.83 -14.17 -12.52
CA ASN A 86 14.25 -15.11 -13.49
C ASN A 86 14.23 -16.58 -13.00
N PRO A 87 13.57 -16.86 -11.85
CA PRO A 87 13.53 -18.20 -11.29
C PRO A 87 12.74 -19.18 -12.17
N LYS A 88 12.84 -20.47 -11.86
CA LYS A 88 12.11 -21.52 -12.58
C LYS A 88 10.67 -21.63 -12.10
N GLU A 89 10.43 -21.41 -10.82
CA GLU A 89 9.08 -21.38 -10.24
C GLU A 89 8.98 -20.37 -9.10
N PHE A 90 7.75 -19.89 -8.88
CA PHE A 90 7.40 -19.06 -7.73
C PHE A 90 6.48 -19.83 -6.79
N ARG A 91 6.66 -19.63 -5.49
CA ARG A 91 5.70 -20.08 -4.47
C ARG A 91 5.30 -18.91 -3.60
N ILE A 92 4.00 -18.63 -3.57
CA ILE A 92 3.38 -17.63 -2.72
C ILE A 92 2.94 -18.35 -1.44
N VAL A 93 3.48 -17.93 -0.30
CA VAL A 93 3.05 -18.36 1.04
C VAL A 93 2.38 -17.17 1.70
N ALA A 94 1.08 -17.26 2.01
CA ALA A 94 0.33 -16.13 2.58
C ALA A 94 -0.75 -16.60 3.55
N ALA A 95 -1.38 -15.65 4.24
CA ALA A 95 -2.55 -15.92 5.08
C ALA A 95 -3.69 -16.58 4.28
N PRO A 96 -4.53 -17.43 4.91
CA PRO A 96 -5.60 -18.16 4.23
C PRO A 96 -6.52 -17.24 3.41
N ASP A 97 -6.98 -16.13 3.98
CA ASP A 97 -7.88 -15.19 3.31
C ASP A 97 -7.30 -14.62 2.00
N VAL A 98 -5.98 -14.44 1.93
CA VAL A 98 -5.28 -13.97 0.71
C VAL A 98 -5.19 -15.08 -0.33
N ILE A 99 -4.91 -16.32 0.11
CA ILE A 99 -4.86 -17.48 -0.79
C ILE A 99 -6.23 -17.79 -1.36
N ASP A 100 -7.28 -17.74 -0.55
CA ASP A 100 -8.66 -17.97 -0.98
C ASP A 100 -9.08 -16.94 -2.03
N LEU A 101 -8.72 -15.66 -1.85
CA LEU A 101 -8.94 -14.64 -2.89
C LEU A 101 -8.21 -14.92 -4.19
N PHE A 102 -6.97 -15.42 -4.14
CA PHE A 102 -6.25 -15.83 -5.35
C PHE A 102 -6.90 -17.03 -6.05
N LEU A 103 -7.58 -17.90 -5.31
CA LEU A 103 -8.30 -19.05 -5.89
C LEU A 103 -9.66 -18.65 -6.46
N GLU A 104 -10.28 -17.60 -5.90
CA GLU A 104 -11.61 -17.12 -6.27
C GLU A 104 -11.54 -15.82 -7.10
N GLU A 105 -11.75 -14.67 -6.46
CA GLU A 105 -11.97 -13.37 -7.12
C GLU A 105 -10.78 -12.89 -7.96
N GLU A 106 -9.56 -13.06 -7.44
CA GLU A 106 -8.33 -12.55 -8.05
C GLU A 106 -7.63 -13.58 -8.96
N ASN A 107 -8.23 -14.75 -9.17
CA ASN A 107 -7.68 -15.84 -9.98
C ASN A 107 -7.35 -15.40 -11.41
N GLN A 108 -8.20 -14.56 -12.01
CA GLN A 108 -7.95 -14.03 -13.35
C GLN A 108 -6.63 -13.26 -13.44
N PHE A 109 -6.31 -12.45 -12.43
CA PHE A 109 -5.07 -11.67 -12.41
C PHE A 109 -3.85 -12.54 -12.18
N LEU A 110 -3.97 -13.59 -11.35
CA LEU A 110 -2.91 -14.57 -11.17
C LEU A 110 -2.63 -15.36 -12.46
N ALA A 111 -3.66 -15.77 -13.18
CA ALA A 111 -3.54 -16.44 -14.47
C ALA A 111 -2.85 -15.55 -15.52
N MET A 112 -3.28 -14.29 -15.65
CA MET A 112 -2.64 -13.32 -16.54
C MET A 112 -1.15 -13.11 -16.21
N LEU A 113 -0.81 -13.09 -14.92
CA LEU A 113 0.59 -12.99 -14.50
C LEU A 113 1.38 -14.26 -14.85
N GLY A 114 0.78 -15.44 -14.65
CA GLY A 114 1.36 -16.72 -15.04
C GLY A 114 1.67 -16.79 -16.54
N ASP A 115 0.74 -16.32 -17.37
CA ASP A 115 0.92 -16.24 -18.83
C ASP A 115 2.01 -15.24 -19.23
N PHE A 116 2.09 -14.09 -18.54
CA PHE A 116 3.10 -13.06 -18.78
C PHE A 116 4.52 -13.55 -18.44
N ILE A 117 4.67 -14.25 -17.31
CA ILE A 117 5.96 -14.70 -16.79
C ILE A 117 6.40 -16.05 -17.38
N GLN A 118 5.43 -16.87 -17.81
CA GLN A 118 5.63 -18.23 -18.32
C GLN A 118 6.38 -19.14 -17.32
N LYS A 119 6.13 -18.95 -16.03
CA LYS A 119 6.65 -19.79 -14.93
C LYS A 119 5.49 -20.27 -14.06
N PRO A 120 5.52 -21.50 -13.54
CA PRO A 120 4.52 -21.97 -12.61
C PRO A 120 4.56 -21.15 -11.31
N ILE A 121 3.37 -20.80 -10.82
CA ILE A 121 3.16 -20.13 -9.53
C ILE A 121 2.34 -21.07 -8.65
N ARG A 122 2.87 -21.42 -7.48
CA ARG A 122 2.17 -22.27 -6.49
C ARG A 122 1.66 -21.42 -5.34
N LEU A 123 0.47 -21.73 -4.87
CA LEU A 123 -0.15 -21.11 -3.71
C LEU A 123 -0.04 -22.04 -2.50
N GLN A 124 0.31 -21.48 -1.35
CA GLN A 124 0.35 -22.19 -0.07
C GLN A 124 -0.22 -21.29 1.02
N ALA A 125 -1.26 -21.77 1.71
CA ALA A 125 -1.81 -21.09 2.88
C ALA A 125 -1.00 -21.42 4.13
N GLU A 126 -0.70 -20.40 4.94
CA GLU A 126 -0.03 -20.52 6.22
C GLU A 126 -0.91 -19.93 7.33
N ALA A 127 -1.48 -20.78 8.18
CA ALA A 127 -2.44 -20.36 9.20
C ALA A 127 -1.83 -19.47 10.30
N GLY A 128 -0.50 -19.52 10.47
CA GLY A 128 0.21 -18.65 11.41
C GLY A 128 0.39 -17.21 10.91
N PHE A 129 0.13 -16.94 9.63
CA PHE A 129 0.35 -15.62 9.04
C PHE A 129 -0.83 -14.69 9.30
N LYS A 130 -0.52 -13.45 9.68
CA LYS A 130 -1.47 -12.35 9.66
C LYS A 130 -1.73 -11.93 8.21
N GLN A 131 -2.84 -11.25 7.97
CA GLN A 131 -3.27 -10.80 6.65
C GLN A 131 -2.19 -10.10 5.81
N GLU A 132 -1.38 -9.22 6.42
CA GLU A 132 -0.31 -8.48 5.71
C GLU A 132 1.00 -9.26 5.57
N GLN A 133 1.08 -10.49 6.10
CA GLN A 133 2.27 -11.33 6.03
C GLN A 133 2.18 -12.28 4.84
N TYR A 134 3.20 -12.25 4.00
CA TYR A 134 3.40 -13.19 2.91
C TYR A 134 4.90 -13.33 2.64
N ASP A 135 5.27 -14.46 2.05
CA ASP A 135 6.61 -14.73 1.52
C ASP A 135 6.51 -15.22 0.07
N ILE A 136 7.46 -14.79 -0.76
CA ILE A 136 7.62 -15.30 -2.12
C ILE A 136 8.92 -16.10 -2.17
N VAL A 137 8.79 -17.42 -2.34
CA VAL A 137 9.93 -18.33 -2.46
C VAL A 137 10.25 -18.53 -3.93
N LEU A 138 11.52 -18.32 -4.30
CA LEU A 138 12.05 -18.48 -5.65
C LEU A 138 12.81 -19.80 -5.74
N ASN A 139 12.43 -20.71 -6.66
CA ASN A 139 13.17 -21.96 -6.91
C ASN A 139 13.63 -22.08 -8.38
#